data_AF-A0A3Q3ISX1-F1
#
_entry.id   AF-A0A3Q3ISX1-F1
#
_cell.length_a   1.000
_cell.length_b   1.000
_cell.length_c   1.000
_cell.angle_alpha   90.00
_cell.angle_beta   90.00
_cell.angle_gamma   90.00
#
_symmetry.space_group_name_H-M   'P 1'
#
loop_
_entity.id
_entity.type
_entity.pdbx_description
1 polymer ?
#
loop_
_entity_poly.entity_id
_entity_poly.type
_entity_poly.pdbx_seq_one_letter_code
_entity_poly.pdbx_strand_id
1 'polypeptide(L)' 'MTFKEGHEFKIRIKPNDGCCSFAINIGHDPENIALHFNPRFDSEVIVCNSLSGGIFSKIHLRAVTDRNFSPSQFLRV' A
#
# COMPACT_ATOMS: atom_id res chain seq x y z
N MET A 1 4.77 15.22 -8.35
CA MET A 1 6.12 15.18 -7.74
C MET A 1 7.01 14.31 -8.61
N THR A 2 8.26 14.68 -8.81
CA THR A 2 9.20 13.88 -9.63
C THR A 2 10.03 13.00 -8.69
N PHE A 3 9.85 11.69 -8.77
CA PHE A 3 10.67 10.70 -8.08
C PHE A 3 11.69 10.13 -9.06
N LYS A 4 12.95 9.99 -8.64
CA LYS A 4 14.01 9.37 -9.45
C LYS A 4 14.62 8.22 -8.69
N GLU A 5 15.24 7.31 -9.41
CA GLU A 5 16.03 6.23 -8.84
C GLU A 5 17.02 6.74 -7.77
N GLY A 6 17.19 5.96 -6.70
CA GLY A 6 18.04 6.31 -5.57
C GLY A 6 17.40 7.20 -4.50
N HIS A 7 16.20 7.76 -4.75
CA HIS A 7 15.48 8.48 -3.69
C HIS A 7 14.78 7.52 -2.73
N GLU A 8 14.67 7.93 -1.48
CA GLU A 8 13.89 7.26 -0.44
C GLU A 8 12.63 8.08 -0.14
N PHE A 9 11.50 7.41 0.04
CA PHE A 9 10.24 8.04 0.44
C PHE A 9 9.70 7.36 1.69
N LYS A 10 9.75 8.07 2.83
CA LYS A 10 9.29 7.57 4.12
C LYS A 10 7.87 8.06 4.39
N ILE A 11 6.97 7.14 4.68
CA ILE A 11 5.57 7.46 4.96
C ILE A 11 5.21 6.96 6.36
N ARG A 12 4.63 7.85 7.18
CA ARG A 12 4.07 7.49 8.49
C ARG A 12 2.56 7.67 8.45
N ILE A 13 1.83 6.59 8.61
CA ILE A 13 0.36 6.58 8.58
C ILE A 13 -0.17 6.11 9.92
N LYS A 14 -1.21 6.77 10.42
CA LYS A 14 -2.07 6.26 11.49
C LYS A 14 -3.44 5.99 10.86
N PRO A 15 -3.83 4.73 10.65
CA PRO A 15 -5.18 4.41 10.23
C PRO A 15 -6.20 4.92 11.27
N ASN A 16 -7.42 5.19 10.82
CA ASN A 16 -8.51 5.46 11.74
C ASN A 16 -8.82 4.21 12.56
N ASP A 17 -9.31 4.38 13.79
CA ASP A 17 -9.77 3.26 14.60
C ASP A 17 -10.91 2.52 13.87
N GLY A 18 -10.85 1.18 13.86
CA GLY A 18 -11.81 0.33 13.16
C GLY A 18 -11.65 0.29 11.63
N CYS A 19 -10.60 0.89 11.06
CA CYS A 19 -10.33 0.80 9.63
C CYS A 19 -9.97 -0.64 9.20
N CYS A 20 -10.61 -1.15 8.15
CA CYS A 20 -10.30 -2.49 7.62
C CYS A 20 -9.08 -2.50 6.69
N SER A 21 -8.82 -1.40 5.99
CA SER A 21 -7.69 -1.29 5.05
C SER A 21 -7.41 0.16 4.66
N PHE A 22 -6.19 0.42 4.19
CA PHE A 22 -5.85 1.66 3.50
C PHE A 22 -4.91 1.37 2.33
N ALA A 23 -4.76 2.31 1.40
CA ALA A 23 -3.87 2.16 0.26
C ALA A 23 -2.93 3.36 0.10
N ILE A 24 -1.69 3.06 -0.29
CA ILE A 24 -0.72 4.02 -0.79
C ILE A 24 -0.55 3.72 -2.27
N ASN A 25 -0.91 4.68 -3.13
CA ASN A 25 -0.78 4.57 -4.58
C ASN A 25 0.36 5.47 -5.05
N ILE A 26 1.38 4.88 -5.65
CA ILE A 26 2.49 5.59 -6.30
C ILE A 26 2.42 5.29 -7.79
N GLY A 27 2.22 6.31 -8.61
CA GLY A 27 1.95 6.16 -10.03
C GLY A 27 2.07 7.45 -10.80
N HIS A 28 1.87 7.37 -12.11
CA HIS A 28 1.80 8.53 -12.98
C HIS A 28 0.49 9.29 -12.79
N ASP A 29 -0.61 8.56 -12.67
CA ASP A 29 -1.98 9.05 -12.55
C ASP A 29 -2.88 7.96 -11.91
N PRO A 30 -4.17 8.24 -11.63
CA PRO A 30 -5.08 7.28 -11.00
C PRO A 30 -5.33 5.98 -11.79
N GLU A 31 -5.07 5.96 -13.10
CA GLU A 31 -5.22 4.79 -13.97
C GLU A 31 -3.90 4.03 -14.18
N ASN A 32 -2.77 4.64 -13.81
CA ASN A 32 -1.42 4.09 -13.99
C ASN A 32 -0.63 4.13 -12.67
N ILE A 33 -0.84 3.12 -11.83
CA ILE A 33 -0.23 2.94 -10.51
C ILE A 33 0.92 1.93 -10.62
N ALA A 34 2.16 2.39 -10.41
CA ALA A 34 3.33 1.54 -10.38
C ALA A 34 3.38 0.66 -9.10
N LEU A 35 2.95 1.22 -7.97
CA LEU A 35 2.85 0.52 -6.69
C LEU A 35 1.53 0.87 -5.99
N HIS A 36 0.65 -0.12 -5.87
CA HIS A 36 -0.51 -0.14 -4.99
C HIS A 36 -0.14 -0.94 -3.75
N PHE A 37 0.18 -0.26 -2.66
CA PHE A 37 0.48 -0.87 -1.37
C PHE A 37 -0.76 -0.79 -0.48
N ASN A 38 -1.41 -1.92 -0.22
CA ASN A 38 -2.70 -1.99 0.44
C ASN A 38 -2.70 -2.97 1.64
N PRO A 39 -2.28 -2.47 2.82
CA PRO A 39 -2.58 -3.06 4.11
C PRO A 39 -4.06 -3.38 4.31
N ARG A 40 -4.38 -4.64 4.64
CA ARG A 40 -5.72 -5.12 4.98
C ARG A 40 -5.70 -5.80 6.34
N PHE A 41 -6.27 -5.13 7.34
CA PHE A 41 -6.26 -5.57 8.74
C PHE A 41 -7.24 -6.71 9.00
N ASP A 42 -8.36 -6.75 8.27
CA ASP A 42 -9.38 -7.79 8.36
C ASP A 42 -8.86 -9.19 7.95
N SER A 43 -7.87 -9.22 7.08
CA SER A 43 -7.28 -10.41 6.49
C SER A 43 -5.79 -10.57 6.84
N GLU A 44 -5.25 -9.68 7.67
CA GLU A 44 -3.87 -9.67 8.18
C GLU A 44 -2.79 -9.77 7.08
N VAL A 45 -3.10 -9.24 5.89
CA VAL A 45 -2.21 -9.27 4.72
C VAL A 45 -1.91 -7.87 4.21
N ILE A 46 -0.74 -7.72 3.61
CA ILE A 46 -0.44 -6.58 2.74
C ILE A 46 -0.55 -7.06 1.31
N VAL A 47 -1.41 -6.41 0.54
CA VAL A 47 -1.55 -6.63 -0.89
C VAL A 47 -0.71 -5.59 -1.63
N CYS A 48 0.25 -6.05 -2.44
CA CYS A 48 0.98 -5.21 -3.37
C CYS A 48 0.56 -5.56 -4.81
N ASN A 49 0.22 -4.55 -5.61
CA ASN A 49 -0.12 -4.71 -7.03
C ASN A 49 0.30 -3.48 -7.85
N SER A 50 0.11 -3.52 -9.16
CA SER A 50 0.17 -2.40 -10.10
C SER A 50 -1.15 -2.26 -10.87
N LEU A 51 -1.42 -1.06 -11.36
CA LEU A 51 -2.55 -0.69 -12.20
C LEU A 51 -2.02 -0.07 -13.49
N SER A 52 -2.48 -0.53 -14.66
CA SER A 52 -2.11 0.05 -15.95
C SER A 52 -3.38 0.22 -16.79
N GLY A 53 -3.61 1.42 -17.30
CA GLY A 53 -4.82 1.75 -18.07
C GLY A 53 -6.12 1.41 -17.31
N GLY A 54 -6.14 1.62 -15.99
CA GLY A 54 -7.31 1.34 -15.15
C GLY A 54 -7.53 -0.13 -14.81
N ILE A 55 -6.60 -1.02 -15.18
CA ILE A 55 -6.72 -2.47 -14.95
C ILE A 55 -5.64 -2.95 -13.98
N PHE A 56 -6.06 -3.61 -12.90
CA PHE A 56 -5.13 -4.21 -11.95
C PHE A 56 -4.46 -5.44 -12.57
N SER A 57 -3.17 -5.62 -12.29
CA SER A 57 -2.47 -6.81 -12.75
C SER A 57 -3.03 -8.06 -12.06
N LYS A 58 -2.94 -9.22 -12.73
CA LYS A 58 -3.40 -10.50 -12.17
C LYS A 58 -2.55 -10.94 -10.95
N ILE A 59 -1.28 -10.57 -10.93
CA ILE A 59 -0.33 -11.01 -9.90
C ILE A 59 -0.43 -10.05 -8.72
N HIS A 60 -0.72 -10.61 -7.55
CA HIS A 60 -0.69 -9.89 -6.29
C HIS A 60 0.43 -10.47 -5.44
N LEU A 61 1.37 -9.63 -5.00
CA LEU A 61 2.34 -10.03 -3.99
C LEU A 61 1.66 -9.87 -2.63
N ARG A 62 1.54 -10.98 -1.89
CA ARG A 62 1.01 -10.98 -0.53
C ARG A 62 2.18 -11.16 0.44
N ALA A 63 2.36 -10.19 1.33
CA ALA A 63 3.18 -10.38 2.52
C ALA A 63 2.26 -10.73 3.69
N VAL A 64 2.59 -11.81 4.41
CA VAL A 64 2.00 -12.09 5.72
C VAL A 64 2.62 -11.12 6.71
N THR A 65 1.79 -10.43 7.48
CA THR A 65 2.26 -9.45 8.45
C THR A 65 2.64 -10.15 9.76
N ASP A 66 3.75 -9.72 10.39
CA ASP A 66 4.08 -10.13 11.76
C ASP A 66 3.15 -9.38 12.75
N ARG A 67 3.08 -9.83 14.01
CA ARG A 67 2.07 -9.52 15.06
C ARG A 67 1.80 -8.04 15.43
N ASN A 68 2.30 -7.07 14.67
CA ASN A 68 2.15 -5.62 14.89
C ASN A 68 1.29 -4.92 13.82
N PHE A 69 0.30 -5.63 13.29
CA PHE A 69 -0.59 -5.10 12.26
C PHE A 69 -1.98 -4.81 12.82
N SER A 70 -2.12 -3.66 13.47
CA SER A 70 -3.41 -3.20 14.00
C SER A 70 -3.76 -1.79 13.52
N PRO A 71 -5.06 -1.46 13.36
CA PRO A 71 -5.51 -0.13 12.92
C PRO A 71 -5.06 1.02 13.83
N SER A 72 -4.79 0.73 15.11
CA SER A 72 -4.42 1.73 16.11
C SER A 72 -2.90 1.96 16.23
N GLN A 73 -2.08 1.30 15.39
CA GLN A 73 -0.63 1.46 15.36
C GLN A 73 -0.17 2.30 14.16
N PHE A 74 0.98 2.97 14.33
CA PHE A 74 1.62 3.67 13.21
C PHE A 74 2.30 2.65 12.29
N LEU A 75 1.96 2.68 11.01
CA LEU A 75 2.75 2.01 9.99
C LEU A 75 3.84 2.97 9.49
N ARG A 76 5.09 2.49 9.52
CA ARG A 76 6.22 3.12 8.83
C ARG A 76 6.53 2.27 7.60
N VAL A 77 6.44 2.88 6.43
CA VAL A 77 6.80 2.31 5.13
C VAL A 77 7.98 3.09 4.60
#